data_AF-A0A1G1R1Z5-F1
#
_entry.id   AF-A0A1G1R1Z5-F1
#
_cell.length_a   1.000
_cell.length_b   1.000
_cell.length_c   1.000
_cell.angle_alpha   90.00
_cell.angle_beta   90.00
_cell.angle_gamma   90.00
#
_symmetry.space_group_name_H-M   'P 1'
#
loop_
_entity.id
_entity.type
_entity.pdbx_description
1 polymer ?
#
loop_
_entity_poly.entity_id
_entity_poly.type
_entity_poly.pdbx_seq_one_letter_code
_entity_poly.pdbx_strand_id
1 'polypeptide(L)'
;MKHKHICIVVALFLITAFFMINNKGIALAGRPYDYYREKLKEVNISDGVSKEEAIIIAQNYIIDMIEKGEEFFRKLVISKPQLSEDPWYTDRFREEWIILFPMRYGFLKTWNVIYVNKKTGEVVDGGPKK
;
A
#
# COMPACT_ATOMS: atom_id res chain seq x y z
N MET A 1 -16.24 -26.12 42.79
CA MET A 1 -16.08 -26.05 41.32
C MET A 1 -16.35 -24.64 40.76
N LYS A 2 -15.84 -23.56 41.37
CA LYS A 2 -16.13 -22.18 40.93
C LYS A 2 -15.00 -21.53 40.11
N HIS A 3 -13.78 -22.07 40.18
CA HIS A 3 -12.59 -21.49 39.52
C HIS A 3 -12.38 -21.95 38.08
N LYS A 4 -13.06 -23.00 37.61
CA LYS A 4 -12.89 -23.52 36.23
C LYS A 4 -13.57 -22.63 35.17
N HIS A 5 -14.61 -21.89 35.55
CA HIS A 5 -15.34 -21.02 34.61
C HIS A 5 -14.63 -19.68 34.36
N ILE A 6 -13.88 -19.17 35.35
CA ILE A 6 -13.17 -17.89 35.23
C ILE A 6 -12.04 -17.99 34.18
N CYS A 7 -11.29 -19.10 34.16
CA CYS A 7 -10.21 -19.28 33.19
C CYS A 7 -10.71 -19.34 31.73
N ILE A 8 -11.92 -19.88 31.49
CA ILE A 8 -12.49 -19.99 30.14
C ILE A 8 -12.93 -18.61 29.63
N VAL A 9 -13.50 -17.76 30.48
CA VAL A 9 -13.93 -16.41 30.10
C VAL A 9 -12.73 -15.50 29.80
N VAL A 10 -11.66 -15.60 30.59
CA VAL A 10 -10.41 -14.85 30.33
C VAL A 10 -9.74 -15.29 29.03
N ALA A 11 -9.72 -16.60 28.74
CA ALA A 11 -9.17 -17.11 27.49
C ALA A 11 -9.97 -16.63 26.26
N LEU A 12 -11.30 -16.63 26.34
CA LEU A 12 -12.17 -16.10 25.28
C LEU A 12 -11.93 -14.60 25.03
N PHE A 13 -11.74 -13.81 26.10
CA PHE A 13 -11.48 -12.37 25.98
C PHE A 13 -10.09 -12.05 25.40
N LEU A 14 -9.08 -12.86 25.73
CA LEU A 14 -7.74 -12.71 25.16
C LEU A 14 -7.71 -13.12 23.69
N ILE A 15 -8.49 -14.14 23.29
CA ILE A 15 -8.61 -14.54 21.88
C ILE A 15 -9.32 -13.44 21.07
N THR A 16 -10.42 -12.87 21.56
CA THR A 16 -11.08 -11.75 20.87
C THR A 16 -10.23 -10.49 20.82
N ALA A 17 -9.48 -10.17 21.88
CA ALA A 17 -8.49 -9.08 21.86
C ALA A 17 -7.36 -9.35 20.85
N PHE A 18 -6.88 -10.59 20.75
CA PHE A 18 -5.87 -10.98 19.76
C PHE A 18 -6.39 -10.90 18.31
N PHE A 19 -7.66 -11.25 18.08
CA PHE A 19 -8.33 -11.04 16.80
C PHE A 19 -8.58 -9.54 16.53
N MET A 20 -8.91 -8.72 17.53
CA MET A 20 -9.11 -7.27 17.36
C MET A 20 -7.79 -6.52 17.12
N ILE A 21 -6.69 -6.93 17.75
CA ILE A 21 -5.35 -6.34 17.53
C ILE A 21 -4.82 -6.71 16.14
N ASN A 22 -5.08 -7.94 15.66
CA ASN A 22 -4.79 -8.31 14.27
C ASN A 22 -5.78 -7.68 13.26
N ASN A 23 -7.00 -7.31 13.68
CA ASN A 23 -7.99 -6.60 12.84
C ASN A 23 -7.76 -5.08 12.77
N LYS A 24 -6.70 -4.52 13.39
CA LYS A 24 -6.19 -3.21 12.95
C LYS A 24 -5.57 -3.26 11.55
N GLY A 25 -5.29 -4.46 11.04
CA GLY A 25 -5.28 -4.74 9.62
C GLY A 25 -6.65 -5.24 9.22
N ILE A 26 -7.65 -4.35 9.05
CA ILE A 26 -8.75 -4.67 8.15
C ILE A 26 -8.06 -5.05 6.86
N ALA A 27 -8.10 -6.34 6.53
CA ALA A 27 -7.69 -6.85 5.26
C ALA A 27 -8.42 -5.99 4.22
N LEU A 28 -7.67 -5.07 3.60
CA LEU A 28 -8.09 -4.28 2.44
C LEU A 28 -8.22 -5.26 1.27
N ALA A 29 -9.21 -6.15 1.38
CA ALA A 29 -9.69 -6.95 0.28
C ALA A 29 -10.23 -5.98 -0.76
N GLY A 30 -9.41 -5.77 -1.80
CA GLY A 30 -9.65 -5.00 -3.02
C GLY A 30 -10.59 -3.80 -2.86
N ARG A 31 -10.11 -2.65 -2.36
CA ARG A 31 -10.87 -1.41 -2.55
C ARG A 31 -11.03 -1.17 -4.07
N PRO A 32 -12.22 -0.75 -4.54
CA PRO A 32 -12.47 -0.51 -5.95
C PRO A 32 -11.66 0.70 -6.46
N TYR A 33 -11.53 0.84 -7.77
CA TYR A 33 -10.79 1.97 -8.37
C TYR A 33 -11.37 3.32 -7.95
N ASP A 34 -12.69 3.43 -7.92
CA ASP A 34 -13.40 4.65 -7.50
C ASP A 34 -13.01 5.12 -6.11
N TYR A 35 -12.71 4.20 -5.18
CA TYR A 35 -12.22 4.57 -3.86
C TYR A 35 -10.92 5.37 -3.95
N TYR A 36 -9.97 4.90 -4.77
CA TYR A 36 -8.68 5.56 -4.93
C TYR A 36 -8.82 6.88 -5.68
N ARG A 37 -9.75 6.96 -6.65
CA ARG A 37 -10.09 8.18 -7.37
C ARG A 37 -10.63 9.26 -6.45
N GLU A 38 -11.53 8.90 -5.54
CA GLU A 38 -12.06 9.85 -4.55
C GLU A 38 -10.97 10.30 -3.57
N LYS A 39 -10.12 9.37 -3.09
CA LYS A 39 -9.00 9.71 -2.21
C LYS A 39 -7.97 10.63 -2.84
N LEU A 40 -7.77 10.57 -4.16
CA LEU A 40 -6.87 11.48 -4.85
C LEU A 40 -7.29 12.94 -4.72
N LYS A 41 -8.60 13.22 -4.64
CA LYS A 41 -9.12 14.59 -4.47
C LYS A 41 -8.83 15.19 -3.09
N GLU A 42 -8.51 14.35 -2.11
CA GLU A 42 -8.15 14.75 -0.76
C GLU A 42 -6.65 15.04 -0.59
N VAL A 43 -5.81 14.71 -1.58
CA VAL A 43 -4.36 14.92 -1.53
C VAL A 43 -4.04 16.41 -1.55
N ASN A 44 -3.25 16.87 -0.57
CA ASN A 44 -2.79 18.24 -0.50
C ASN A 44 -1.26 18.31 -0.58
N ILE A 45 -0.73 18.87 -1.67
CA ILE A 45 0.71 18.96 -1.92
C ILE A 45 1.34 20.29 -1.45
N SER A 46 0.59 21.18 -0.78
CA SER A 46 1.06 22.54 -0.43
C SER A 46 2.37 22.53 0.36
N ASP A 47 2.52 21.56 1.25
CA ASP A 47 3.66 21.43 2.16
C ASP A 47 4.51 20.19 1.85
N GLY A 48 4.41 19.69 0.61
CA GLY A 48 4.93 18.41 0.20
C GLY A 48 3.92 17.27 0.41
N VAL A 49 4.35 16.06 0.10
CA VAL A 49 3.51 14.87 0.01
C VAL A 49 3.84 13.96 1.18
N SER A 50 2.83 13.58 1.96
CA SER A 50 2.96 12.58 3.01
C SER A 50 3.14 11.16 2.45
N LYS A 51 3.51 10.21 3.32
CA LYS A 51 3.64 8.79 2.94
C LYS A 51 2.32 8.25 2.38
N GLU A 52 1.21 8.58 3.02
CA GLU A 52 -0.13 8.13 2.67
C GLU A 52 -0.59 8.72 1.34
N GLU A 53 -0.35 10.02 1.13
CA GLU A 53 -0.68 10.69 -0.13
C GLU A 53 0.14 10.13 -1.30
N ALA A 54 1.42 9.86 -1.08
CA ALA A 54 2.28 9.25 -2.11
C ALA A 54 1.75 7.87 -2.54
N ILE A 55 1.26 7.06 -1.59
CA ILE A 55 0.63 5.78 -1.88
C ILE A 55 -0.64 5.97 -2.73
N ILE A 56 -1.50 6.93 -2.37
CA ILE A 56 -2.72 7.24 -3.13
C ILE A 56 -2.38 7.70 -4.55
N ILE A 57 -1.38 8.57 -4.71
CA ILE A 57 -0.88 9.03 -6.01
C ILE A 57 -0.42 7.82 -6.85
N ALA A 58 0.43 6.97 -6.29
CA ALA A 58 0.96 5.81 -7.02
C ALA A 58 -0.12 4.79 -7.40
N GLN A 59 -1.12 4.58 -6.53
CA GLN A 59 -2.26 3.73 -6.84
C GLN A 59 -3.06 4.28 -8.02
N ASN A 60 -3.34 5.59 -8.04
CA ASN A 60 -4.06 6.23 -9.14
C ASN A 60 -3.26 6.23 -10.45
N TYR A 61 -1.94 6.42 -10.38
CA TYR A 61 -1.08 6.28 -11.55
C TYR A 61 -1.20 4.89 -12.20
N ILE A 62 -1.20 3.82 -11.40
CA ILE A 62 -1.39 2.46 -11.93
C ILE A 62 -2.76 2.30 -12.57
N ILE A 63 -3.81 2.86 -11.96
CA ILE A 63 -5.16 2.84 -12.53
C ILE A 63 -5.17 3.56 -13.88
N ASP A 64 -4.55 4.74 -13.98
CA ASP A 64 -4.43 5.49 -15.24
C ASP A 64 -3.71 4.68 -16.33
N MET A 65 -2.62 3.99 -15.98
CA MET A 65 -1.87 3.15 -16.93
C MET A 65 -2.71 1.96 -17.40
N ILE A 66 -3.48 1.33 -16.51
CA ILE A 66 -4.39 0.23 -16.87
C ILE A 66 -5.50 0.72 -17.81
N GLU A 67 -6.07 1.89 -17.53
CA GLU A 67 -7.11 2.52 -18.37
C GLU A 67 -6.57 2.91 -19.75
N LYS A 68 -5.29 3.30 -19.83
CA LYS A 68 -4.57 3.55 -21.10
C LYS A 68 -4.22 2.27 -21.87
N GLY A 69 -4.46 1.09 -21.30
CA GLY A 69 -4.20 -0.21 -21.94
C GLY A 69 -2.80 -0.77 -21.70
N GLU A 70 -2.05 -0.25 -20.73
CA GLU A 70 -0.72 -0.77 -20.40
C GLU A 70 -0.81 -2.09 -19.61
N GLU A 71 -0.78 -3.20 -20.34
CA GLU A 71 -0.99 -4.57 -19.81
C GLU A 71 -0.01 -4.96 -18.68
N PHE A 72 1.18 -4.37 -18.64
CA PHE A 72 2.13 -4.59 -17.55
C PHE A 72 1.52 -4.26 -16.18
N PHE A 73 0.81 -3.14 -16.08
CA PHE A 73 0.25 -2.63 -14.84
C PHE A 73 -0.93 -3.45 -14.32
N ARG A 74 -1.65 -4.17 -15.19
CA ARG A 74 -2.70 -5.12 -14.78
C ARG A 74 -2.18 -6.26 -13.91
N LYS A 75 -0.86 -6.54 -13.97
CA LYS A 75 -0.22 -7.57 -13.15
C LYS A 75 0.04 -7.10 -11.71
N LEU A 76 -0.11 -5.80 -11.42
CA LEU A 76 0.15 -5.23 -10.10
C LEU A 76 -1.03 -5.41 -9.14
N VAL A 77 -0.71 -5.70 -7.88
CA VAL A 77 -1.68 -5.78 -6.78
C VAL A 77 -1.82 -4.40 -6.15
N ILE A 78 -2.67 -3.56 -6.76
CA ILE A 78 -2.89 -2.15 -6.38
C ILE A 78 -3.29 -2.01 -4.90
N SER A 79 -3.99 -2.98 -4.33
CA SER A 79 -4.50 -2.91 -2.95
C SER A 79 -3.46 -3.16 -1.86
N LYS A 80 -2.24 -3.56 -2.21
CA LYS A 80 -1.18 -3.91 -1.24
C LYS A 80 0.16 -3.21 -1.52
N PRO A 81 0.20 -1.87 -1.69
CA PRO A 81 1.45 -1.16 -1.82
C PRO A 81 2.25 -1.22 -0.51
N GLN A 82 3.57 -1.15 -0.62
CA GLN A 82 4.47 -1.03 0.52
C GLN A 82 5.40 0.15 0.32
N LEU A 83 5.62 0.97 1.34
CA LEU A 83 6.68 1.97 1.29
C LEU A 83 8.03 1.26 1.51
N SER A 84 9.01 1.53 0.64
CA SER A 84 10.38 1.07 0.85
C SER A 84 11.06 1.98 1.88
N GLU A 85 11.57 1.36 2.95
CA GLU A 85 12.43 2.01 3.95
C GLU A 85 13.88 1.50 3.87
N ASP A 86 14.21 0.77 2.80
CA ASP A 86 15.55 0.24 2.57
C ASP A 86 16.57 1.39 2.40
N PRO A 87 17.68 1.39 3.14
CA PRO A 87 18.73 2.40 3.04
C PRO A 87 19.26 2.61 1.62
N TRP A 88 19.40 1.54 0.82
CA TRP A 88 19.92 1.63 -0.54
C TRP A 88 19.05 2.52 -1.43
N TYR A 89 17.74 2.43 -1.23
CA TYR A 89 16.72 3.21 -1.92
C TYR A 89 16.62 4.63 -1.35
N THR A 90 16.51 4.74 -0.02
CA THR A 90 16.30 6.03 0.66
C THR A 90 17.51 6.96 0.62
N ASP A 91 18.73 6.43 0.52
CA ASP A 91 19.94 7.25 0.36
C ASP A 91 20.14 7.78 -1.05
N ARG A 92 19.75 6.99 -2.07
CA ARG A 92 19.94 7.33 -3.49
C ARG A 92 18.84 8.23 -4.04
N PHE A 93 17.63 8.12 -3.49
CA PHE A 93 16.42 8.81 -3.93
C PHE A 93 15.78 9.55 -2.75
N ARG A 94 16.53 10.54 -2.22
CA ARG A 94 16.14 11.28 -1.00
C ARG A 94 14.93 12.16 -1.22
N GLU A 95 14.67 12.57 -2.45
CA GLU A 95 13.58 13.45 -2.83
C GLU A 95 12.30 12.68 -3.20
N GLU A 96 12.34 11.34 -3.15
CA GLU A 96 11.27 10.48 -3.61
C GLU A 96 10.75 9.55 -2.50
N TRP A 97 9.45 9.35 -2.51
CA TRP A 97 8.82 8.19 -1.89
C TRP A 97 8.93 7.01 -2.84
N ILE A 98 9.28 5.86 -2.28
CA ILE A 98 9.51 4.63 -3.05
C ILE A 98 8.44 3.64 -2.66
N ILE A 99 7.58 3.30 -3.61
CA ILE A 99 6.37 2.52 -3.35
C ILE A 99 6.46 1.22 -4.15
N LEU A 100 6.47 0.11 -3.43
CA LEU A 100 6.59 -1.24 -3.96
C LEU A 100 5.19 -1.83 -4.16
N PHE A 101 4.90 -2.25 -5.38
CA PHE A 101 3.66 -2.95 -5.72
C PHE A 101 3.94 -4.42 -5.99
N PRO A 102 3.29 -5.36 -5.28
CA PRO A 102 3.44 -6.78 -5.57
C PRO A 102 2.95 -7.07 -6.98
N MET A 103 3.68 -7.89 -7.72
CA MET A 103 3.26 -8.41 -9.02
C MET A 103 2.68 -9.82 -8.88
N ARG A 104 1.65 -10.13 -9.68
CA ARG A 104 1.15 -11.48 -9.89
C ARG A 104 1.91 -12.12 -11.06
N TYR A 105 3.00 -12.83 -10.76
CA TYR A 105 3.77 -13.59 -11.76
C TYR A 105 3.90 -15.07 -11.35
N GLY A 106 2.84 -15.85 -11.57
CA GLY A 106 2.82 -17.25 -11.16
C GLY A 106 3.13 -17.42 -9.66
N PHE A 107 4.12 -18.26 -9.33
CA PHE A 107 4.59 -18.47 -7.95
C PHE A 107 5.67 -17.48 -7.50
N LEU A 108 6.22 -16.67 -8.41
CA LEU A 108 7.27 -15.70 -8.10
C LEU A 108 6.64 -14.42 -7.57
N LYS A 109 6.99 -14.06 -6.32
CA LYS A 109 6.67 -12.75 -5.77
C LYS A 109 7.76 -11.77 -6.19
N THR A 110 7.46 -10.96 -7.19
CA THR A 110 8.29 -9.80 -7.57
C THR A 110 7.57 -8.51 -7.22
N TRP A 111 8.34 -7.42 -7.19
CA TRP A 111 7.84 -6.08 -6.88
C TRP A 111 8.12 -5.17 -8.07
N ASN A 112 7.15 -4.34 -8.42
CA ASN A 112 7.41 -3.16 -9.24
C ASN A 112 7.59 -1.96 -8.31
N VAL A 113 8.47 -1.04 -8.71
CA VAL A 113 8.77 0.17 -7.93
C VAL A 113 8.16 1.37 -8.64
N ILE A 114 7.43 2.20 -7.88
CA ILE A 114 6.93 3.50 -8.33
C ILE A 114 7.58 4.57 -7.45
N TYR A 115 8.09 5.62 -8.08
CA TYR A 115 8.74 6.75 -7.39
C TYR A 115 7.83 7.98 -7.45
N VAL A 116 7.54 8.58 -6.30
CA VAL A 116 6.73 9.79 -6.18
C VAL A 116 7.56 10.90 -5.57
N ASN A 117 7.68 12.05 -6.24
CA ASN A 117 8.43 13.18 -5.71
C ASN A 117 7.78 13.71 -4.41
N LYS A 118 8.57 13.85 -3.35
CA LYS A 118 8.12 14.30 -2.01
C LYS A 118 7.59 15.72 -1.99
N LYS A 119 7.96 16.56 -2.95
CA LYS A 119 7.57 17.98 -3.00
C LYS A 119 6.41 18.20 -3.96
N THR A 120 6.45 17.59 -5.15
CA THR A 120 5.49 17.87 -6.23
C THR A 120 4.38 16.83 -6.35
N GLY A 121 4.59 15.63 -5.82
CA GLY A 121 3.67 14.50 -6.04
C GLY A 121 3.74 13.92 -7.45
N GLU A 122 4.67 14.36 -8.29
CA GLU A 122 4.86 13.80 -9.62
C GLU A 122 5.41 12.37 -9.53
N VAL A 123 4.90 11.49 -10.39
CA VAL A 123 5.43 10.14 -10.55
C VAL A 123 6.61 10.20 -11.52
N VAL A 124 7.81 9.97 -11.00
CA VAL A 124 9.08 10.22 -11.72
C VAL A 124 9.53 9.00 -12.52
N ASP A 125 9.17 7.80 -12.07
CA ASP A 125 9.45 6.56 -12.79
C ASP A 125 8.52 5.44 -12.31
N GLY A 126 8.11 4.59 -13.24
CA GLY A 126 7.12 3.56 -13.03
C GLY A 126 7.26 2.41 -14.01
N GLY A 127 8.39 1.72 -13.98
CA GLY A 127 8.59 0.49 -14.75
C GLY A 127 10.03 -0.03 -14.66
N PRO A 128 10.27 -1.30 -14.99
CA PRO A 128 11.62 -1.84 -15.01
C PRO A 128 12.47 -1.11 -16.06
N LYS A 129 13.57 -0.47 -15.62
CA LYS A 129 14.60 -0.01 -16.55
C LYS A 129 15.25 -1.23 -17.19
N LYS A 130 15.30 -1.22 -18.53
CA LYS A 130 16.04 -2.20 -19.34
C LYS A 130 17.50 -2.28 -18.93
#